data_AF-A0A2N6A3B6-F1
#
_entry.id   AF-A0A2N6A3B6-F1
#
_cell.length_a   1.000
_cell.length_b   1.000
_cell.length_c   1.000
_cell.angle_alpha   90.00
_cell.angle_beta   90.00
_cell.angle_gamma   90.00
#
_symmetry.space_group_name_H-M   'P 1'
#
loop_
_entity.id
_entity.type
_entity.pdbx_description
1 polymer ?
#
loop_
_entity_poly.entity_id
_entity_poly.type
_entity_poly.pdbx_seq_one_letter_code
_entity_poly.pdbx_strand_id
1 'polypeptide(L)'
;MIAQWSAEKAIPVKFRTAGEPVSAEDGGWVIRGTDKHGHDADFHFSAIPENAGTRDGYLATARYDTTAHRVEVVEVLGEYPGFSFPFIPGLEERAKIIFFHVPMAWMTVVAFLVSMWFGIQYLRKKDLEDDFRSVASAGLGLLFCVLATTTGSLWAKFNWGSFWNWDPRQTSIFVLLLVYGAYFALRSAVEIEEKKATLSAVYNIIAAATVPFFIFIMPRIMPGLHPGSADDNSAGPVVSSGGMDAIMRFVLYSMLGGFLVLYGWLMRIQGRLHRIKLKRAELAP
;
A
#
# COMPACT_ATOMS: atom_id res chain seq x y z
N MET A 1 21.82 -14.81 -3.52
CA MET A 1 21.07 -15.33 -4.70
C MET A 1 21.31 -14.39 -5.86
N ILE A 2 22.21 -14.79 -6.77
CA ILE A 2 22.81 -14.03 -7.89
C ILE A 2 21.81 -13.77 -9.04
N ALA A 3 20.54 -14.15 -8.88
CA ALA A 3 19.58 -14.39 -9.96
C ALA A 3 18.90 -13.15 -10.59
N GLN A 4 19.38 -11.92 -10.35
CA GLN A 4 18.78 -10.71 -10.96
C GLN A 4 19.74 -9.87 -11.82
N TRP A 5 21.00 -10.27 -11.95
CA TRP A 5 21.97 -9.51 -12.73
C TRP A 5 21.98 -10.01 -14.17
N SER A 6 21.21 -9.36 -15.04
CA SER A 6 21.31 -9.58 -16.49
C SER A 6 22.59 -8.91 -17.01
N ALA A 7 23.38 -9.65 -17.79
CA ALA A 7 24.61 -9.13 -18.39
C ALA A 7 24.38 -7.94 -19.34
N GLU A 8 23.16 -7.82 -19.87
CA GLU A 8 22.82 -6.84 -20.90
C GLU A 8 22.18 -5.56 -20.33
N LYS A 9 21.76 -5.54 -19.05
CA LYS A 9 21.03 -4.40 -18.47
C LYS A 9 21.69 -3.91 -17.19
N ALA A 10 22.04 -2.62 -17.19
CA ALA A 10 22.41 -1.94 -15.97
C ALA A 10 21.19 -1.85 -15.04
N ILE A 11 21.35 -2.27 -13.80
CA ILE A 11 20.35 -2.21 -12.75
C ILE A 11 20.82 -1.27 -11.63
N PRO A 12 19.92 -0.50 -11.00
CA PRO A 12 20.31 0.35 -9.88
C PRO A 12 20.67 -0.52 -8.67
N VAL A 13 21.81 -0.21 -8.08
CA VAL A 13 22.40 -0.89 -6.94
C VAL A 13 22.73 0.09 -5.84
N LYS A 14 22.60 -0.39 -4.60
CA LYS A 14 23.03 0.29 -3.39
C LYS A 14 24.12 -0.55 -2.76
N PHE A 15 25.28 0.04 -2.53
CA PHE A 15 26.36 -0.58 -1.78
C PHE A 15 27.06 0.45 -0.91
N ARG A 16 27.56 0.00 0.23
CA ARG A 16 28.45 0.80 1.08
C ARG A 16 29.88 0.47 0.73
N THR A 17 30.73 1.47 0.55
CA THR A 17 32.14 1.22 0.27
C THR A 17 32.86 0.82 1.55
N ALA A 18 33.77 -0.14 1.41
CA ALA A 18 34.61 -0.65 2.46
C ALA A 18 36.07 -0.49 2.02
N GLY A 19 36.69 0.64 2.39
CA GLY A 19 38.08 0.95 2.04
C GLY A 19 38.22 1.99 0.94
N GLU A 20 39.46 2.27 0.56
CA GLU A 20 39.81 3.22 -0.49
C GLU A 20 39.78 2.59 -1.89
N PRO A 21 39.52 3.37 -2.95
CA PRO A 21 39.60 2.88 -4.33
C PRO A 21 41.01 2.40 -4.69
N VAL A 22 41.10 1.23 -5.33
CA VAL A 22 42.36 0.65 -5.80
C VAL A 22 42.37 0.64 -7.32
N SER A 23 43.51 0.94 -7.94
CA SER A 23 43.65 0.85 -9.41
C SER A 23 43.45 -0.60 -9.86
N ALA A 24 42.60 -0.80 -10.87
CA ALA A 24 42.41 -2.08 -11.54
C ALA A 24 43.49 -2.30 -12.61
N GLU A 25 43.75 -3.57 -12.96
CA GLU A 25 44.75 -3.94 -13.98
C GLU A 25 44.37 -3.47 -15.40
N ASP A 26 43.09 -3.18 -15.64
CA ASP A 26 42.56 -2.72 -16.93
C ASP A 26 42.49 -1.18 -17.06
N GLY A 27 43.11 -0.44 -16.14
CA GLY A 27 43.08 1.03 -16.12
C GLY A 27 41.81 1.63 -15.52
N GLY A 28 40.90 0.80 -15.00
CA GLY A 28 39.77 1.22 -14.18
C GLY A 28 40.11 1.31 -12.69
N TRP A 29 39.07 1.39 -11.86
CA TRP A 29 39.18 1.45 -10.40
C TRP A 29 38.28 0.40 -9.76
N VAL A 30 38.75 -0.23 -8.68
CA VAL A 30 37.98 -1.19 -7.89
C VAL A 30 37.71 -0.58 -6.52
N ILE A 31 36.45 -0.63 -6.10
CA ILE A 31 36.06 -0.32 -4.73
C ILE A 31 35.36 -1.54 -4.16
N ARG A 32 35.89 -2.06 -3.07
CA ARG A 32 35.20 -3.11 -2.31
C ARG A 32 33.97 -2.51 -1.67
N GLY A 33 32.83 -3.15 -1.85
CA GLY A 33 31.58 -2.71 -1.27
C GLY A 33 30.78 -3.85 -0.70
N THR A 34 29.90 -3.52 0.23
CA THR A 34 28.94 -4.47 0.78
C THR A 34 27.56 -4.14 0.25
N ASP A 35 26.87 -5.14 -0.31
CA ASP A 35 25.52 -5.01 -0.83
C ASP A 35 24.49 -4.77 0.30
N LYS A 36 23.23 -4.55 -0.06
CA LYS A 36 22.12 -4.35 0.90
C LYS A 36 21.86 -5.56 1.82
N HIS A 37 22.41 -6.74 1.51
CA HIS A 37 22.25 -7.98 2.26
C HIS A 37 23.48 -8.33 3.10
N GLY A 38 24.54 -7.51 3.08
CA GLY A 38 25.76 -7.77 3.82
C GLY A 38 26.79 -8.61 3.06
N HIS A 39 26.61 -8.87 1.76
CA HIS A 39 27.61 -9.57 0.97
C HIS A 39 28.64 -8.61 0.41
N ASP A 40 29.91 -8.95 0.58
CA ASP A 40 31.00 -8.23 -0.04
C ASP A 40 31.11 -8.56 -1.53
N ALA A 41 31.30 -7.53 -2.34
CA ALA A 41 31.61 -7.64 -3.76
C ALA A 41 32.57 -6.51 -4.16
N ASP A 42 33.38 -6.78 -5.18
CA ASP A 42 34.25 -5.79 -5.78
C ASP A 42 33.51 -5.11 -6.94
N PHE A 43 33.41 -3.78 -6.87
CA PHE A 43 32.72 -2.96 -7.86
C PHE A 43 33.76 -2.24 -8.73
N HIS A 44 33.70 -2.47 -10.04
CA HIS A 44 34.61 -1.87 -11.01
C HIS A 44 34.03 -0.59 -11.60
N PHE A 45 34.83 0.47 -11.63
CA PHE A 45 34.47 1.79 -12.12
C PHE A 45 35.42 2.20 -13.25
N SER A 46 34.88 2.86 -14.27
CA SER A 46 35.68 3.49 -15.34
C SER A 46 36.37 4.77 -14.88
N ALA A 47 35.82 5.45 -13.87
CA ALA A 47 36.39 6.65 -13.24
C ALA A 47 36.03 6.70 -11.75
N ILE A 48 36.90 7.27 -10.92
CA ILE A 48 36.65 7.42 -9.48
C ILE A 48 35.58 8.52 -9.26
N PRO A 49 34.46 8.23 -8.59
CA PRO A 49 33.50 9.28 -8.20
C PRO A 49 34.09 10.22 -7.15
N GLU A 50 33.67 11.50 -7.12
CA GLU A 50 34.26 12.56 -6.28
C GLU A 50 34.34 12.24 -4.77
N ASN A 51 33.55 11.30 -4.27
CA ASN A 51 33.53 10.92 -2.84
C ASN A 51 34.04 9.49 -2.56
N ALA A 52 34.57 8.80 -3.59
CA ALA A 52 34.86 7.37 -3.55
C ALA A 52 35.64 6.93 -2.29
N GLY A 53 35.11 5.93 -1.56
CA GLY A 53 35.70 5.44 -0.30
C GLY A 53 34.99 5.92 0.96
N THR A 54 34.03 6.85 0.87
CA THR A 54 33.16 7.25 1.99
C THR A 54 32.20 6.13 2.42
N ARG A 55 32.18 5.81 3.72
CA ARG A 55 31.31 4.77 4.32
C ARG A 55 29.80 4.95 4.09
N ASP A 56 29.38 6.14 3.67
CA ASP A 56 27.97 6.49 3.48
C ASP A 56 27.31 5.72 2.31
N GLY A 57 28.10 5.29 1.32
CA GLY A 57 27.68 4.45 0.20
C GLY A 57 27.16 5.23 -1.02
N TYR A 58 26.92 4.51 -2.12
CA TYR A 58 26.53 5.08 -3.41
C TYR A 58 25.20 4.53 -3.92
N LEU A 59 24.50 5.37 -4.67
CA LEU A 59 23.50 4.91 -5.62
C LEU A 59 24.13 4.91 -7.02
N ALA A 60 24.13 3.77 -7.69
CA ALA A 60 24.73 3.64 -9.01
C ALA A 60 23.93 2.66 -9.87
N THR A 61 24.06 2.75 -11.19
CA THR A 61 23.63 1.68 -12.09
C THR A 61 24.82 0.75 -12.32
N ALA A 62 24.60 -0.55 -12.21
CA ALA A 62 25.65 -1.55 -12.40
C ALA A 62 25.16 -2.72 -13.25
N ARG A 63 26.06 -3.29 -14.03
CA ARG A 63 25.85 -4.49 -14.85
C ARG A 63 26.79 -5.59 -14.39
N TYR A 64 26.45 -6.84 -14.66
CA TYR A 64 27.35 -7.96 -14.42
C TYR A 64 28.03 -8.37 -15.73
N ASP A 65 29.34 -8.24 -15.80
CA ASP A 65 30.11 -8.75 -16.94
C ASP A 65 30.27 -10.27 -16.78
N THR A 66 29.61 -11.03 -17.66
CA THR A 66 29.67 -12.49 -17.66
C THR A 66 31.00 -13.05 -18.12
N THR A 67 31.77 -12.29 -18.90
CA THR A 67 33.08 -12.72 -19.42
C THR A 67 34.14 -12.49 -18.36
N ALA A 68 34.12 -11.34 -17.70
CA ALA A 68 35.09 -10.99 -16.65
C ALA A 68 34.65 -11.43 -15.23
N HIS A 69 33.44 -11.98 -15.09
CA HIS A 69 32.86 -12.41 -13.81
C HIS A 69 32.88 -11.33 -12.72
N ARG A 70 32.59 -10.08 -13.09
CA ARG A 70 32.68 -8.91 -12.21
C ARG A 70 31.49 -7.97 -12.35
N VAL A 71 31.25 -7.18 -11.31
CA VAL A 71 30.24 -6.13 -11.31
C VAL A 71 30.86 -4.84 -11.83
N GLU A 72 30.34 -4.32 -12.94
CA GLU A 72 30.76 -3.05 -13.52
C GLU A 72 29.73 -1.97 -13.21
N VAL A 73 30.16 -0.91 -12.54
CA VAL A 73 29.38 0.30 -12.33
C VAL A 73 29.39 1.12 -13.60
N VAL A 74 28.21 1.36 -14.16
CA VAL A 74 27.99 2.07 -15.41
C VAL A 74 27.87 3.58 -15.15
N GLU A 75 27.11 3.97 -14.14
CA GLU A 75 26.89 5.38 -13.80
C GLU A 75 26.68 5.55 -12.30
N VAL A 76 27.36 6.53 -11.69
CA VAL A 76 27.12 6.93 -10.30
C VAL A 76 26.04 8.00 -10.29
N LEU A 77 24.90 7.70 -9.68
CA LEU A 77 23.74 8.58 -9.62
C LEU A 77 23.83 9.59 -8.47
N GLY A 78 24.63 9.31 -7.45
CA GLY A 78 24.90 10.21 -6.33
C GLY A 78 25.28 9.49 -5.03
N GLU A 79 25.51 10.29 -3.97
CA GLU A 79 25.70 9.78 -2.61
C GLU A 79 24.44 9.12 -2.07
N TYR A 80 24.62 8.07 -1.28
CA TYR A 80 23.51 7.44 -0.59
C TYR A 80 22.96 8.36 0.51
N PRO A 81 21.70 8.84 0.46
CA PRO A 81 21.21 9.87 1.39
C PRO A 81 20.97 9.37 2.83
N GLY A 82 21.45 8.18 3.20
CA GLY A 82 21.08 7.45 4.44
C GLY A 82 19.64 6.92 4.42
N PHE A 83 18.76 7.57 3.67
CA PHE A 83 17.39 7.23 3.39
C PHE A 83 17.15 7.29 1.89
N SER A 84 16.74 6.18 1.29
CA SER A 84 16.31 6.12 -0.10
C SER A 84 14.93 5.51 -0.15
N PHE A 85 14.03 6.07 -0.96
CA PHE A 85 12.82 5.33 -1.27
C PHE A 85 13.22 4.00 -1.90
N PRO A 86 12.65 2.91 -1.41
CA PRO A 86 13.16 1.60 -1.73
C PRO A 86 12.78 1.27 -3.18
N PHE A 87 13.80 1.16 -4.02
CA PHE A 87 13.65 0.84 -5.43
C PHE A 87 13.20 -0.61 -5.58
N ILE A 88 12.04 -0.82 -6.23
CA ILE A 88 11.56 -2.17 -6.58
C ILE A 88 11.93 -2.42 -8.04
N PRO A 89 12.85 -3.36 -8.34
CA PRO A 89 13.17 -3.74 -9.71
C PRO A 89 11.89 -4.10 -10.48
N GLY A 90 11.67 -3.44 -11.62
CA GLY A 90 10.47 -3.61 -12.47
C GLY A 90 9.30 -2.66 -12.18
N LEU A 91 9.26 -2.01 -11.00
CA LEU A 91 8.24 -1.02 -10.62
C LEU A 91 8.82 0.39 -10.47
N GLU A 92 10.12 0.53 -10.19
CA GLU A 92 10.83 1.81 -10.07
C GLU A 92 10.11 2.78 -9.10
N GLU A 93 9.95 4.05 -9.49
CA GLU A 93 9.21 5.09 -8.78
C GLU A 93 7.71 4.77 -8.59
N ARG A 94 7.15 3.86 -9.40
CA ARG A 94 5.72 3.52 -9.42
C ARG A 94 5.32 2.67 -8.23
N ALA A 95 6.27 2.02 -7.56
CA ALA A 95 6.03 1.29 -6.31
C ALA A 95 5.48 2.18 -5.19
N LYS A 96 5.72 3.50 -5.24
CA LYS A 96 5.34 4.44 -4.17
C LYS A 96 3.83 4.52 -3.94
N ILE A 97 3.01 4.26 -4.97
CA ILE A 97 1.55 4.28 -4.84
C ILE A 97 1.04 3.24 -3.82
N ILE A 98 1.77 2.15 -3.62
CA ILE A 98 1.41 1.07 -2.70
C ILE A 98 1.31 1.57 -1.26
N PHE A 99 2.16 2.54 -0.87
CA PHE A 99 2.15 3.13 0.47
C PHE A 99 0.91 3.99 0.75
N PHE A 100 0.13 4.34 -0.27
CA PHE A 100 -1.17 5.01 -0.11
C PHE A 100 -2.31 4.02 -0.36
N HIS A 101 -2.22 3.27 -1.46
CA HIS A 101 -3.24 2.31 -1.88
C HIS A 101 -3.53 1.26 -0.79
N VAL A 102 -2.49 0.64 -0.23
CA VAL A 102 -2.66 -0.43 0.78
C VAL A 102 -3.29 0.13 2.07
N PRO A 103 -2.80 1.24 2.66
CA PRO A 103 -3.49 1.86 3.79
C PRO A 103 -4.94 2.23 3.52
N MET A 104 -5.26 2.77 2.33
CA MET A 104 -6.66 3.07 1.98
C MET A 104 -7.53 1.81 1.91
N ALA A 105 -7.03 0.71 1.33
CA ALA A 105 -7.74 -0.56 1.32
C ALA A 105 -7.97 -1.13 2.74
N TRP A 106 -6.98 -0.98 3.63
CA TRP A 106 -7.13 -1.33 5.05
C TRP A 106 -8.16 -0.45 5.75
N MET A 107 -8.20 0.86 5.42
CA MET A 107 -9.17 1.76 6.02
C MET A 107 -10.60 1.44 5.63
N THR A 108 -10.83 0.92 4.42
CA THR A 108 -12.13 0.35 4.02
C THR A 108 -12.59 -0.73 5.01
N VAL A 109 -11.70 -1.69 5.32
CA VAL A 109 -12.01 -2.78 6.27
C VAL A 109 -12.32 -2.23 7.66
N VAL A 110 -11.43 -1.39 8.20
CA VAL A 110 -11.58 -0.82 9.54
C VAL A 110 -12.89 -0.05 9.65
N ALA A 111 -13.18 0.83 8.69
CA ALA A 111 -14.37 1.67 8.72
C ALA A 111 -15.67 0.85 8.61
N PHE A 112 -15.70 -0.20 7.79
CA PHE A 112 -16.86 -1.10 7.69
C PHE A 112 -17.07 -1.95 8.95
N LEU A 113 -15.99 -2.45 9.58
CA LEU A 113 -16.09 -3.17 10.85
C LEU A 113 -16.53 -2.26 12.01
N VAL A 114 -16.00 -1.03 12.08
CA VAL A 114 -16.45 -0.03 13.07
C VAL A 114 -17.91 0.35 12.83
N SER A 115 -18.32 0.46 11.57
CA SER A 115 -19.72 0.71 11.20
C SER A 115 -20.63 -0.42 11.69
N MET A 116 -20.25 -1.68 11.44
CA MET A 116 -20.95 -2.86 11.95
C MET A 116 -21.05 -2.84 13.48
N TRP A 117 -19.95 -2.54 14.16
CA TRP A 117 -19.92 -2.45 15.63
C TRP A 117 -20.97 -1.47 16.14
N PHE A 118 -21.01 -0.24 15.59
CA PHE A 118 -22.03 0.73 15.98
C PHE A 118 -23.45 0.32 15.57
N GLY A 119 -23.62 -0.37 14.44
CA GLY A 119 -24.90 -0.98 14.06
C GLY A 119 -25.41 -2.00 15.08
N ILE A 120 -24.52 -2.86 15.61
CA ILE A 120 -24.85 -3.81 16.68
C ILE A 120 -25.23 -3.04 17.96
N GLN A 121 -24.48 -2.00 18.31
CA GLN A 121 -24.75 -1.19 19.50
C GLN A 121 -26.11 -0.47 19.40
N TYR A 122 -26.44 0.08 18.23
CA TYR A 122 -27.76 0.62 17.94
C TYR A 122 -28.86 -0.45 18.13
N LEU A 123 -28.71 -1.66 17.59
CA LEU A 123 -29.74 -2.69 17.75
C LEU A 123 -29.95 -3.09 19.21
N ARG A 124 -28.91 -3.03 20.05
CA ARG A 124 -28.97 -3.35 21.48
C ARG A 124 -29.62 -2.25 22.32
N LYS A 125 -29.27 -0.99 22.06
CA LYS A 125 -29.66 0.17 22.90
C LYS A 125 -30.79 1.00 22.32
N LYS A 126 -31.01 0.92 21.01
CA LYS A 126 -31.87 1.78 20.21
C LYS A 126 -31.51 3.27 20.29
N ASP A 127 -30.22 3.57 20.53
CA ASP A 127 -29.68 4.92 20.58
C ASP A 127 -29.31 5.43 19.17
N LEU A 128 -30.00 6.46 18.69
CA LEU A 128 -29.77 7.04 17.36
C LEU A 128 -28.36 7.64 17.17
N GLU A 129 -27.65 7.97 18.24
CA GLU A 129 -26.24 8.39 18.14
C GLU A 129 -25.34 7.22 17.67
N ASP A 130 -25.64 5.98 18.09
CA ASP A 130 -24.93 4.78 17.60
C ASP A 130 -25.28 4.51 16.12
N ASP A 131 -26.53 4.73 15.69
CA ASP A 131 -26.90 4.66 14.27
C ASP A 131 -26.19 5.72 13.43
N PHE A 132 -26.11 6.96 13.90
CA PHE A 132 -25.34 8.02 13.24
C PHE A 132 -23.87 7.62 13.07
N ARG A 133 -23.22 7.10 14.12
CA ARG A 133 -21.81 6.65 14.06
C ARG A 133 -21.61 5.49 13.10
N SER A 134 -22.57 4.57 13.05
CA SER A 134 -22.59 3.48 12.08
C SER A 134 -22.56 4.03 10.65
N VAL A 135 -23.51 4.90 10.30
CA VAL A 135 -23.62 5.51 8.96
C VAL A 135 -22.40 6.36 8.61
N ALA A 136 -21.92 7.17 9.55
CA ALA A 136 -20.73 8.00 9.37
C ALA A 136 -19.50 7.14 9.02
N SER A 137 -19.32 6.04 9.74
CA SER A 137 -18.22 5.10 9.49
C SER A 137 -18.40 4.34 8.17
N ALA A 138 -19.62 3.92 7.82
CA ALA A 138 -19.89 3.32 6.52
C ALA A 138 -19.56 4.28 5.37
N GLY A 139 -19.85 5.58 5.54
CA GLY A 139 -19.58 6.60 4.53
C GLY A 139 -18.08 6.80 4.31
N LEU A 140 -17.30 6.83 5.41
CA LEU A 140 -15.85 6.85 5.32
C LEU A 140 -15.28 5.57 4.70
N GLY A 141 -15.83 4.42 5.06
CA GLY A 141 -15.44 3.14 4.46
C GLY A 141 -15.67 3.11 2.96
N LEU A 142 -16.82 3.61 2.49
CA LEU A 142 -17.12 3.74 1.06
C LEU A 142 -16.15 4.72 0.37
N LEU A 143 -15.85 5.86 0.99
CA LEU A 143 -14.88 6.81 0.48
C LEU A 143 -13.49 6.17 0.31
N PHE A 144 -12.97 5.50 1.34
CA PHE A 144 -11.69 4.80 1.25
C PHE A 144 -11.74 3.65 0.23
N CYS A 145 -12.88 2.97 0.09
CA CYS A 145 -13.08 1.91 -0.91
C CYS A 145 -12.97 2.47 -2.33
N VAL A 146 -13.60 3.62 -2.61
CA VAL A 146 -13.49 4.32 -3.90
C VAL A 146 -12.04 4.72 -4.15
N LEU A 147 -11.38 5.37 -3.18
CA LEU A 147 -9.99 5.81 -3.33
C LEU A 147 -9.03 4.64 -3.54
N ALA A 148 -9.20 3.55 -2.81
CA ALA A 148 -8.44 2.31 -2.99
C ALA A 148 -8.69 1.73 -4.40
N THR A 149 -9.93 1.73 -4.87
CA THR A 149 -10.29 1.24 -6.22
C THR A 149 -9.63 2.10 -7.30
N THR A 150 -9.71 3.43 -7.21
CA THR A 150 -9.10 4.35 -8.17
C THR A 150 -7.58 4.22 -8.20
N THR A 151 -6.92 4.22 -7.03
CA THR A 151 -5.46 4.09 -6.96
C THR A 151 -4.98 2.70 -7.39
N GLY A 152 -5.74 1.65 -7.09
CA GLY A 152 -5.45 0.28 -7.55
C GLY A 152 -5.62 0.15 -9.07
N SER A 153 -6.63 0.80 -9.64
CA SER A 153 -6.86 0.85 -11.09
C SER A 153 -5.73 1.59 -11.82
N LEU A 154 -5.25 2.70 -11.24
CA LEU A 154 -4.08 3.41 -11.78
C LEU A 154 -2.83 2.53 -11.75
N TRP A 155 -2.57 1.85 -10.64
CA TRP A 155 -1.46 0.89 -10.55
C TRP A 155 -1.60 -0.25 -11.58
N ALA A 156 -2.81 -0.81 -11.74
CA ALA A 156 -3.11 -1.83 -12.76
C ALA A 156 -2.82 -1.34 -14.18
N LYS A 157 -3.17 -0.10 -14.52
CA LYS A 157 -2.84 0.48 -15.83
C LYS A 157 -1.34 0.50 -16.10
N PHE A 158 -0.55 0.86 -15.09
CA PHE A 158 0.90 0.93 -15.23
C PHE A 158 1.58 -0.43 -15.25
N ASN A 159 1.03 -1.43 -14.55
CA ASN A 159 1.66 -2.73 -14.40
C ASN A 159 1.16 -3.79 -15.39
N TRP A 160 -0.10 -3.70 -15.80
CA TRP A 160 -0.78 -4.69 -16.63
C TRP A 160 -1.32 -4.08 -17.94
N GLY A 161 -1.08 -2.79 -18.20
CA GLY A 161 -1.48 -2.11 -19.44
C GLY A 161 -2.95 -1.69 -19.51
N SER A 162 -3.80 -2.11 -18.55
CA SER A 162 -5.22 -1.76 -18.46
C SER A 162 -5.64 -1.36 -17.05
N PHE A 163 -6.51 -0.35 -16.95
CA PHE A 163 -7.12 0.11 -15.69
C PHE A 163 -7.95 -1.00 -15.01
N TRP A 164 -8.47 -1.94 -15.78
CA TRP A 164 -9.31 -3.02 -15.30
C TRP A 164 -9.04 -4.31 -16.06
N ASN A 165 -8.91 -5.40 -15.32
CA ASN A 165 -8.51 -6.72 -15.84
C ASN A 165 -9.40 -7.84 -15.30
N TRP A 166 -10.46 -7.51 -14.56
CA TRP A 166 -11.33 -8.48 -13.89
C TRP A 166 -10.58 -9.43 -12.93
N ASP A 167 -9.42 -8.98 -12.44
CA ASP A 167 -8.64 -9.70 -11.43
C ASP A 167 -9.49 -9.97 -10.18
N PRO A 168 -9.31 -11.10 -9.49
CA PRO A 168 -10.13 -11.43 -8.32
C PRO A 168 -10.15 -10.31 -7.25
N ARG A 169 -9.03 -9.61 -7.03
CA ARG A 169 -8.99 -8.48 -6.08
C ARG A 169 -9.75 -7.26 -6.58
N GLN A 170 -9.62 -6.95 -7.87
CA GLN A 170 -10.39 -5.88 -8.52
C GLN A 170 -11.90 -6.16 -8.43
N THR A 171 -12.32 -7.37 -8.80
CA THR A 171 -13.71 -7.79 -8.74
C THR A 171 -14.24 -7.74 -7.30
N SER A 172 -13.45 -8.16 -6.32
CA SER A 172 -13.85 -8.13 -4.90
C SER A 172 -14.10 -6.74 -4.36
N ILE A 173 -13.20 -5.79 -4.61
CA ILE A 173 -13.38 -4.41 -4.13
C ILE A 173 -14.55 -3.73 -4.86
N PHE A 174 -14.78 -4.06 -6.13
CA PHE A 174 -15.96 -3.59 -6.86
C PHE A 174 -17.27 -4.14 -6.28
N VAL A 175 -17.33 -5.43 -5.92
CA VAL A 175 -18.49 -6.00 -5.23
C VAL A 175 -18.74 -5.28 -3.90
N LEU A 176 -17.70 -4.95 -3.14
CA LEU A 176 -17.86 -4.17 -1.90
C LEU A 176 -18.40 -2.76 -2.15
N LEU A 177 -17.99 -2.09 -3.24
CA LEU A 177 -18.59 -0.81 -3.64
C LEU A 177 -20.09 -0.96 -3.91
N LEU A 178 -20.51 -2.02 -4.59
CA LEU A 178 -21.93 -2.28 -4.87
C LEU A 178 -22.71 -2.61 -3.60
N VAL A 179 -22.17 -3.45 -2.71
CA VAL A 179 -22.79 -3.81 -1.43
C VAL A 179 -23.00 -2.57 -0.56
N TYR A 180 -21.98 -1.73 -0.39
CA TYR A 180 -22.14 -0.50 0.40
C TYR A 180 -22.90 0.60 -0.33
N GLY A 181 -22.89 0.62 -1.66
CA GLY A 181 -23.81 1.45 -2.45
C GLY A 181 -25.28 1.08 -2.20
N ALA A 182 -25.58 -0.22 -2.18
CA ALA A 182 -26.91 -0.74 -1.86
C ALA A 182 -27.31 -0.47 -0.41
N TYR A 183 -26.37 -0.50 0.56
CA TYR A 183 -26.63 -0.04 1.93
C TYR A 183 -27.15 1.39 1.97
N PHE A 184 -26.49 2.33 1.28
CA PHE A 184 -26.92 3.72 1.25
C PHE A 184 -28.22 3.92 0.49
N ALA A 185 -28.42 3.20 -0.62
CA ALA A 185 -29.66 3.24 -1.38
C ALA A 185 -30.86 2.75 -0.55
N LEU A 186 -30.70 1.63 0.17
CA LEU A 186 -31.70 1.12 1.12
C LEU A 186 -32.03 2.17 2.18
N ARG A 187 -30.99 2.76 2.78
CA ARG A 187 -31.17 3.76 3.83
C ARG A 187 -31.91 5.01 3.33
N SER A 188 -31.62 5.48 2.11
CA SER A 188 -32.31 6.63 1.52
C SER A 188 -33.77 6.36 1.18
N ALA A 189 -34.16 5.11 0.97
CA ALA A 189 -35.51 4.72 0.58
C ALA A 189 -36.49 4.59 1.76
N VAL A 190 -36.00 4.62 3.01
CA VAL A 190 -36.84 4.45 4.21
C VAL A 190 -36.98 5.80 4.90
N GLU A 191 -38.20 6.30 5.05
CA GLU A 191 -38.42 7.63 5.63
C GLU A 191 -38.42 7.63 7.17
N ILE A 192 -39.09 6.64 7.78
CA ILE A 192 -39.22 6.52 9.23
C ILE A 192 -37.86 6.24 9.86
N GLU A 193 -37.37 7.14 10.71
CA GLU A 193 -35.99 7.13 11.21
C GLU A 193 -35.63 5.86 11.97
N GLU A 194 -36.49 5.38 12.87
CA GLU A 194 -36.24 4.15 13.63
C GLU A 194 -36.21 2.89 12.75
N LYS A 195 -37.10 2.84 11.76
CA LYS A 195 -37.17 1.75 10.78
C LYS A 195 -35.93 1.79 9.87
N LYS A 196 -35.55 2.98 9.42
CA LYS A 196 -34.34 3.24 8.62
C LYS A 196 -33.10 2.76 9.35
N ALA A 197 -32.92 3.17 10.61
CA ALA A 197 -31.80 2.78 11.44
C ALA A 197 -31.75 1.26 11.68
N THR A 198 -32.90 0.65 11.99
CA THR A 198 -32.99 -0.82 12.21
C THR A 198 -32.66 -1.62 10.95
N LEU A 199 -33.26 -1.29 9.80
CA LEU A 199 -32.99 -1.99 8.55
C LEU A 199 -31.54 -1.78 8.09
N SER A 200 -31.02 -0.56 8.23
CA SER A 200 -29.63 -0.24 7.91
C SER A 200 -28.66 -1.05 8.77
N ALA A 201 -28.88 -1.10 10.09
CA ALA A 201 -28.00 -1.82 11.00
C ALA A 201 -27.95 -3.32 10.67
N VAL A 202 -29.10 -3.95 10.42
CA VAL A 202 -29.16 -5.37 10.03
C VAL A 202 -28.43 -5.62 8.71
N TYR A 203 -28.70 -4.79 7.69
CA TYR A 203 -28.00 -4.88 6.40
C TYR A 203 -26.49 -4.75 6.57
N ASN A 204 -26.04 -3.77 7.35
CA ASN A 204 -24.63 -3.47 7.54
C ASN A 204 -23.88 -4.61 8.24
N ILE A 205 -24.51 -5.32 9.18
CA ILE A 205 -23.91 -6.51 9.82
C ILE A 205 -23.65 -7.60 8.77
N ILE A 206 -24.61 -7.86 7.90
CA ILE A 206 -24.48 -8.84 6.82
C ILE A 206 -23.41 -8.37 5.82
N ALA A 207 -23.45 -7.11 5.40
CA ALA A 207 -22.50 -6.52 4.47
C ALA A 207 -21.06 -6.59 5.01
N ALA A 208 -20.84 -6.15 6.25
CA ALA A 208 -19.52 -6.16 6.88
C ALA A 208 -18.96 -7.58 7.06
N ALA A 209 -19.81 -8.59 7.27
CA ALA A 209 -19.38 -9.99 7.31
C ALA A 209 -18.77 -10.47 5.98
N THR A 210 -19.16 -9.86 4.85
CA THR A 210 -18.57 -10.19 3.54
C THR A 210 -17.20 -9.54 3.32
N VAL A 211 -16.85 -8.49 4.08
CA VAL A 211 -15.62 -7.71 3.88
C VAL A 211 -14.36 -8.56 4.06
N PRO A 212 -14.19 -9.35 5.15
CA PRO A 212 -13.03 -10.23 5.27
C PRO A 212 -12.93 -11.26 4.16
N PHE A 213 -14.08 -11.78 3.70
CA PHE A 213 -14.11 -12.72 2.60
C PHE A 213 -13.58 -12.10 1.31
N PHE A 214 -14.11 -10.94 0.90
CA PHE A 214 -13.71 -10.29 -0.35
C PHE A 214 -12.30 -9.69 -0.32
N ILE A 215 -11.81 -9.18 0.83
CA ILE A 215 -10.48 -8.56 0.89
C ILE A 215 -9.37 -9.55 1.23
N PHE A 216 -9.64 -10.53 2.11
CA PHE A 216 -8.60 -11.43 2.60
C PHE A 216 -8.66 -12.83 2.00
N ILE A 217 -9.86 -13.40 1.83
CA ILE A 217 -10.01 -14.82 1.44
C ILE A 217 -9.99 -14.97 -0.07
N MET A 218 -10.98 -14.40 -0.75
CA MET A 218 -11.23 -14.61 -2.17
C MET A 218 -9.98 -14.32 -3.04
N PRO A 219 -9.24 -13.19 -2.86
CA PRO A 219 -8.06 -12.90 -3.67
C PRO A 219 -6.88 -13.86 -3.49
N ARG A 220 -6.87 -14.70 -2.45
CA ARG A 220 -5.78 -15.65 -2.16
C ARG A 220 -6.08 -17.08 -2.61
N ILE A 221 -7.34 -17.39 -2.89
CA ILE A 221 -7.77 -18.72 -3.32
C ILE A 221 -8.01 -18.81 -4.84
N MET A 222 -7.97 -17.68 -5.54
CA MET A 222 -8.13 -17.59 -6.99
C MET A 222 -6.80 -17.22 -7.67
N PRO A 223 -6.51 -17.78 -8.85
CA PRO A 223 -5.42 -17.31 -9.70
C PRO A 223 -5.64 -15.84 -10.09
N GLY A 224 -4.57 -15.05 -10.17
CA GLY A 224 -4.69 -13.62 -10.41
C GLY A 224 -3.39 -12.93 -10.76
N LEU A 225 -3.52 -11.72 -11.30
CA LEU A 225 -2.37 -10.87 -11.63
C LEU A 225 -1.81 -10.18 -10.38
N HIS A 226 -2.63 -10.08 -9.34
CA HIS A 226 -2.29 -9.35 -8.13
C HIS A 226 -1.31 -10.12 -7.24
N PRO A 227 -0.22 -9.48 -6.73
CA PRO A 227 0.67 -10.09 -5.76
C PRO A 227 -0.06 -10.72 -4.55
N GLY A 228 0.29 -11.96 -4.24
CA GLY A 228 -0.34 -12.83 -3.25
C GLY A 228 -1.63 -13.54 -3.72
N SER A 229 -1.82 -13.73 -5.04
CA SER A 229 -2.83 -14.64 -5.60
C SER A 229 -2.48 -16.11 -5.35
N ALA A 230 -3.40 -17.02 -5.65
CA ALA A 230 -3.19 -18.47 -5.41
C ALA A 230 -2.00 -19.06 -6.17
N ASP A 231 -1.64 -18.45 -7.31
CA ASP A 231 -0.60 -18.88 -8.25
C ASP A 231 0.66 -18.00 -8.21
N ASP A 232 0.73 -17.02 -7.31
CA ASP A 232 1.89 -16.12 -7.19
C ASP A 232 3.08 -16.82 -6.50
N ASN A 233 4.12 -17.08 -7.29
CA ASN A 233 5.38 -17.68 -6.85
C ASN A 233 6.51 -16.65 -6.68
N SER A 234 6.25 -15.35 -6.90
CA SER A 234 7.29 -14.34 -7.18
C SER A 234 7.55 -13.35 -6.05
N ALA A 235 6.57 -13.07 -5.20
CA ALA A 235 6.77 -12.38 -3.94
C ALA A 235 5.44 -12.48 -3.19
N GLY A 236 5.33 -13.49 -2.31
CA GLY A 236 4.19 -13.61 -1.39
C GLY A 236 3.87 -12.25 -0.76
N PRO A 237 2.61 -11.99 -0.36
CA PRO A 237 1.96 -10.68 -0.30
C PRO A 237 2.92 -9.54 0.05
N VAL A 238 2.74 -8.33 -0.48
CA VAL A 238 3.55 -7.14 -0.11
C VAL A 238 3.73 -6.95 1.41
N VAL A 239 2.86 -7.56 2.25
CA VAL A 239 2.91 -7.62 3.72
C VAL A 239 3.49 -8.93 4.30
N SER A 240 4.06 -9.81 3.48
CA SER A 240 4.69 -11.06 3.90
C SER A 240 6.04 -10.73 4.51
N SER A 241 6.28 -11.30 5.68
CA SER A 241 7.38 -10.97 6.59
C SER A 241 8.79 -11.25 6.02
N GLY A 242 8.89 -11.94 4.88
CA GLY A 242 10.16 -12.36 4.28
C GLY A 242 10.70 -11.48 3.15
N GLY A 243 9.87 -10.70 2.44
CA GLY A 243 10.29 -10.05 1.19
C GLY A 243 10.48 -8.52 1.23
N MET A 244 9.87 -7.84 2.19
CA MET A 244 9.86 -6.38 2.24
C MET A 244 11.05 -5.81 3.03
N ASP A 245 11.79 -4.85 2.47
CA ASP A 245 12.88 -4.16 3.17
C ASP A 245 12.41 -3.49 4.48
N ALA A 246 13.27 -3.39 5.49
CA ALA A 246 12.89 -2.84 6.79
C ALA A 246 12.37 -1.39 6.69
N ILE A 247 12.94 -0.59 5.78
CA ILE A 247 12.50 0.79 5.54
C ILE A 247 11.12 0.80 4.88
N MET A 248 10.87 -0.08 3.90
CA MET A 248 9.54 -0.21 3.28
C MET A 248 8.46 -0.51 4.33
N ARG A 249 8.73 -1.43 5.27
CA ARG A 249 7.78 -1.79 6.32
C ARG A 249 7.51 -0.59 7.24
N PHE A 250 8.57 0.11 7.65
CA PHE A 250 8.44 1.31 8.46
C PHE A 250 7.57 2.37 7.77
N VAL A 251 7.84 2.67 6.50
CA VAL A 251 7.03 3.63 5.72
C VAL A 251 5.58 3.15 5.61
N LEU A 252 5.34 1.90 5.23
CA LEU A 252 3.99 1.35 5.11
C LEU A 252 3.19 1.42 6.41
N TYR A 253 3.78 1.01 7.54
CA TYR A 253 3.09 1.04 8.84
C TYR A 253 2.91 2.48 9.36
N SER A 254 3.86 3.38 9.10
CA SER A 254 3.70 4.80 9.44
C SER A 254 2.54 5.43 8.66
N MET A 255 2.41 5.11 7.37
CA MET A 255 1.28 5.56 6.54
C MET A 255 -0.02 4.95 7.04
N LEU A 256 -0.07 3.65 7.34
CA LEU A 256 -1.25 3.01 7.92
C LEU A 256 -1.68 3.69 9.23
N GLY A 257 -0.73 3.98 10.12
CA GLY A 257 -0.98 4.75 11.35
C GLY A 257 -1.53 6.15 11.06
N GLY A 258 -0.94 6.86 10.09
CA GLY A 258 -1.42 8.17 9.65
C GLY A 258 -2.85 8.14 9.12
N PHE A 259 -3.19 7.16 8.29
CA PHE A 259 -4.55 6.97 7.78
C PHE A 259 -5.56 6.58 8.86
N LEU A 260 -5.16 5.82 9.88
CA LEU A 260 -5.98 5.53 11.06
C LEU A 260 -6.27 6.80 11.87
N VAL A 261 -5.26 7.65 12.09
CA VAL A 261 -5.42 8.95 12.75
C VAL A 261 -6.34 9.85 11.93
N LEU A 262 -6.14 9.90 10.61
CA LEU A 262 -6.99 10.66 9.68
C LEU A 262 -8.45 10.19 9.77
N TYR A 263 -8.70 8.89 9.71
CA TYR A 263 -10.04 8.32 9.86
C TYR A 263 -10.68 8.71 11.20
N GLY A 264 -9.93 8.58 12.30
CA GLY A 264 -10.41 9.00 13.62
C GLY A 264 -10.73 10.50 13.69
N TRP A 265 -9.92 11.33 13.05
CA TRP A 265 -10.16 12.76 12.94
C TRP A 265 -11.41 13.08 12.11
N LEU A 266 -11.59 12.41 10.96
CA LEU A 266 -12.79 12.55 10.13
C LEU A 266 -14.06 12.12 10.88
N MET A 267 -14.01 11.02 11.64
CA MET A 267 -15.12 10.60 12.51
C MET A 267 -15.45 11.67 13.56
N ARG A 268 -14.44 12.30 14.17
CA ARG A 268 -14.65 13.41 15.11
C ARG A 268 -15.30 14.62 14.45
N ILE A 269 -14.88 14.98 13.23
CA ILE A 269 -15.49 16.08 12.46
C ILE A 269 -16.96 15.79 12.19
N GLN A 270 -17.29 14.59 11.69
CA GLN A 270 -18.68 14.21 11.42
C GLN A 270 -19.53 14.27 12.70
N GLY A 271 -19.03 13.76 13.83
CA GLY A 271 -19.74 13.84 15.11
C GLY A 271 -19.95 15.26 15.62
N ARG A 272 -18.98 16.16 15.43
CA ARG A 272 -19.15 17.59 15.76
C ARG A 272 -20.22 18.23 14.87
N LEU A 273 -20.17 17.95 13.57
CA LEU A 273 -21.14 18.48 12.61
C LEU A 273 -22.56 17.99 12.92
N HIS A 274 -22.72 16.72 13.28
CA HIS A 274 -24.01 16.15 13.68
C HIS A 274 -24.59 16.85 14.91
N ARG A 275 -23.79 17.03 15.97
CA ARG A 275 -24.22 17.75 17.18
C ARG A 275 -24.63 19.20 16.88
N ILE A 276 -23.92 19.88 15.98
CA ILE A 276 -24.28 21.25 15.57
C ILE A 276 -25.62 21.24 14.81
N LYS A 277 -25.85 20.27 13.92
CA LYS A 277 -27.12 20.14 13.19
C LYS A 277 -28.30 19.87 14.12
N LEU A 278 -28.14 19.01 15.12
CA LEU A 278 -29.17 18.75 16.13
C LEU A 278 -29.52 20.02 16.91
N LYS A 279 -28.52 20.71 17.47
CA LYS A 279 -28.74 21.99 18.17
C LYS A 279 -29.40 23.04 17.30
N ARG A 280 -29.04 23.10 16.01
CA ARG A 280 -29.68 24.03 15.06
C ARG A 280 -31.16 23.68 14.83
N ALA A 281 -31.50 22.40 14.75
CA ALA A 281 -32.88 21.94 14.59
C ALA A 281 -33.74 22.25 15.84
N GLU A 282 -33.16 22.13 17.04
CA GLU A 282 -33.82 22.51 18.31
C GLU A 282 -34.10 24.02 18.40
N LEU A 283 -33.28 24.85 17.76
CA LEU A 283 -33.40 26.31 17.75
C LEU A 283 -34.21 26.86 16.57
N ALA A 284 -34.66 26.00 15.65
CA ALA A 284 -35.47 26.43 14.51
C ALA A 284 -36.91 26.74 15.00
N PRO A 285 -37.45 27.94 14.70
CA PRO A 285 -38.77 28.37 15.16
C PRO A 285 -39.91 27.61 14.49
#